data_AF-A0AAE9PAC7-F1
#
_entry.id   AF-A0AAE9PAC7-F1
#
_cell.length_a   1.000
_cell.length_b   1.000
_cell.length_c   1.000
_cell.angle_alpha   90.00
_cell.angle_beta   90.00
_cell.angle_gamma   90.00
#
_symmetry.space_group_name_H-M   'P 1'
#
loop_
_entity.id
_entity.type
_entity.pdbx_description
1 polymer ?
#
loop_
_entity_poly.entity_id
_entity_poly.type
_entity_poly.pdbx_seq_one_letter_code
_entity_poly.pdbx_strand_id
1 'polypeptide(L)' 'MKEICIDDKVEVIARFNPELYGKIGQVVKTKSSSHGIEARVIFNDGHETWIDFEDLSIISEK' A
#
# COMPACT_ATOMS: atom_id res chain seq x y z
N MET A 1 3.96 4.77 -14.98
CA MET A 1 3.41 4.20 -13.74
C MET A 1 3.68 5.20 -12.64
N LYS A 2 2.71 5.50 -11.77
CA LYS A 2 2.95 6.41 -10.66
C LYS A 2 3.79 5.69 -9.62
N GLU A 3 4.87 6.32 -9.15
CA GLU A 3 5.75 5.76 -8.12
C GLU A 3 5.11 5.98 -6.75
N ILE A 4 4.91 4.91 -5.99
CA ILE A 4 4.40 5.00 -4.62
C ILE A 4 5.54 5.45 -3.70
N CYS A 5 5.35 6.57 -3.02
CA CYS A 5 6.30 7.17 -2.10
C CYS A 5 5.89 6.98 -0.65
N ILE A 6 6.86 7.18 0.26
CA ILE A 6 6.56 7.33 1.69
C ILE A 6 5.65 8.54 1.88
N ASP A 7 4.69 8.43 2.81
CA ASP A 7 3.61 9.35 3.13
C ASP A 7 2.43 9.37 2.15
N ASP A 8 2.51 8.70 0.99
CA ASP A 8 1.38 8.61 0.06
C ASP A 8 0.18 7.92 0.71
N LYS A 9 -1.01 8.39 0.34
CA LYS A 9 -2.27 7.78 0.74
C LYS A 9 -2.73 6.82 -0.34
N VAL A 10 -2.89 5.55 0.01
CA VAL A 10 -3.15 4.46 -0.91
C VAL A 10 -4.40 3.66 -0.54
N GLU A 11 -5.08 3.11 -1.54
CA GLU A 11 -6.15 2.11 -1.41
C GLU A 11 -5.62 0.73 -1.79
N VAL A 12 -5.98 -0.29 -1.03
CA VAL A 12 -5.68 -1.68 -1.39
C VAL A 12 -6.67 -2.17 -2.44
N ILE A 13 -6.17 -2.55 -3.61
CA ILE A 13 -6.97 -3.05 -4.74
C ILE A 13 -6.80 -4.56 -4.96
N ALA A 14 -6.04 -5.26 -4.09
CA ALA A 14 -5.88 -6.71 -4.08
C ALA A 14 -7.19 -7.46 -3.84
N ARG A 15 -7.85 -7.91 -4.91
CA ARG A 15 -9.14 -8.63 -4.81
C ARG A 15 -9.04 -10.02 -4.14
N PHE A 16 -7.84 -10.59 -4.07
CA PHE A 16 -7.59 -11.89 -3.44
C PHE A 16 -7.42 -11.80 -1.92
N ASN A 17 -7.34 -10.58 -1.36
CA ASN A 17 -7.28 -10.32 0.08
C ASN A 17 -8.52 -9.52 0.53
N PRO A 18 -9.69 -10.17 0.69
CA PRO A 18 -10.96 -9.47 0.96
C PRO A 18 -10.96 -8.69 2.29
N GLU A 19 -10.10 -9.04 3.24
CA GLU A 19 -9.97 -8.31 4.52
C GLU A 19 -9.28 -6.95 4.38
N LEU A 20 -8.46 -6.79 3.35
CA LEU A 20 -7.72 -5.56 3.08
C LEU A 20 -8.31 -4.79 1.90
N TYR A 21 -9.01 -5.46 0.98
CA TYR A 21 -9.59 -4.84 -0.21
C TYR A 21 -10.46 -3.62 0.13
N GLY A 22 -10.16 -2.49 -0.51
CA GLY A 22 -10.83 -1.20 -0.28
C GLY A 22 -10.40 -0.47 0.99
N LYS A 23 -9.50 -1.04 1.81
CA LYS A 23 -8.93 -0.30 2.94
C LYS A 23 -8.00 0.79 2.42
N ILE A 24 -8.08 1.94 3.08
CA ILE A 24 -7.24 3.10 2.81
C ILE A 24 -6.22 3.24 3.95
N GLY A 25 -4.95 3.40 3.58
CA GLY A 25 -3.88 3.61 4.54
C GLY A 25 -2.81 4.56 4.02
N GLN A 26 -1.79 4.76 4.84
CA GLN A 26 -0.64 5.60 4.53
C GLN A 26 0.63 4.75 4.41
N VAL A 27 1.44 5.03 3.39
CA VAL A 27 2.73 4.36 3.22
C VAL A 27 3.74 4.90 4.22
N VAL A 28 4.31 4.03 5.05
CA VAL A 28 5.30 4.40 6.07
C VAL A 28 6.72 3.94 5.71
N LYS A 29 6.85 2.90 4.89
CA LYS A 29 8.13 2.36 4.41
C LYS A 29 7.96 1.69 3.06
N THR A 30 9.05 1.59 2.32
CA THR A 30 9.14 0.78 1.09
C THR A 30 10.36 -0.14 1.18
N LYS A 31 10.29 -1.29 0.54
CA LYS A 31 11.44 -2.20 0.38
C LYS A 31 11.39 -2.84 -0.99
N SER A 32 12.56 -3.05 -1.58
CA SER A 32 12.72 -3.81 -2.82
C SER A 32 13.13 -5.24 -2.50
N SER A 33 12.55 -6.21 -3.20
CA SER A 33 12.90 -7.62 -3.11
C SER A 33 13.05 -8.21 -4.51
N SER A 34 13.49 -9.47 -4.61
CA SER A 34 13.57 -10.20 -5.88
C SER A 34 12.20 -10.40 -6.56
N HIS A 35 11.10 -10.20 -5.82
CA HIS A 35 9.73 -10.39 -6.30
C HIS A 35 9.03 -9.08 -6.66
N GLY A 36 9.63 -7.92 -6.41
CA GLY A 36 9.04 -6.62 -6.68
C GLY A 36 9.32 -5.59 -5.59
N ILE A 37 8.50 -4.56 -5.53
CA ILE A 37 8.57 -3.52 -4.50
C ILE A 37 7.32 -3.63 -3.64
N GLU A 38 7.53 -3.66 -2.32
CA GLU A 38 6.47 -3.73 -1.32
C GLU A 38 6.44 -2.41 -0.52
N ALA A 39 5.24 -1.95 -0.20
CA ALA A 39 4.99 -0.84 0.71
C ALA A 39 4.47 -1.36 2.04
N ARG A 40 4.99 -0.81 3.14
CA ARG A 40 4.39 -0.97 4.46
C ARG A 40 3.29 0.09 4.61
N VAL A 41 2.06 -0.34 4.77
CA VAL A 41 0.89 0.53 4.89
C VAL A 41 0.33 0.45 6.30
N ILE A 42 0.12 1.60 6.94
CA ILE A 42 -0.61 1.73 8.21
C ILE A 42 -2.04 2.18 7.92
N PHE A 43 -3.01 1.46 8.49
CA PHE A 43 -4.43 1.75 8.34
C PHE A 43 -4.97 2.53 9.54
N ASN A 44 -6.16 3.12 9.39
CA ASN A 44 -6.80 3.94 10.43
C ASN A 44 -7.15 3.16 11.71
N ASP A 45 -7.24 1.83 11.64
CA ASP A 45 -7.47 0.94 12.78
C ASP A 45 -6.18 0.63 13.57
N GLY A 46 -5.04 1.19 13.14
CA GLY A 46 -3.71 0.94 13.72
C GLY A 46 -3.05 -0.35 13.24
N HIS A 47 -3.72 -1.14 12.39
CA HIS A 47 -3.11 -2.30 11.75
C HIS A 47 -2.07 -1.84 10.71
N GLU A 48 -0.96 -2.56 10.59
CA GLU A 48 0.05 -2.32 9.58
C GLU A 48 0.47 -3.64 8.91
N THR A 49 0.67 -3.61 7.59
CA THR A 49 1.10 -4.77 6.82
C THR A 49 1.92 -4.37 5.59
N TRP A 50 2.62 -5.34 5.00
CA TRP A 50 3.34 -5.17 3.73
C TRP A 50 2.43 -5.59 2.57
N ILE A 51 2.39 -4.76 1.53
CA ILE A 51 1.55 -4.97 0.34
C ILE A 51 2.39 -4.65 -0.90
N ASP A 52 2.29 -5.48 -1.92
CA ASP A 52 2.94 -5.25 -3.20
C ASP A 52 2.44 -3.96 -3.86
N PHE A 53 3.32 -3.23 -4.54
CA PHE A 53 2.95 -1.98 -5.21
C PHE A 53 1.83 -2.16 -6.24
N GLU A 54 1.76 -3.33 -6.89
CA GLU A 54 0.74 -3.65 -7.90
C GLU A 54 -0.67 -3.78 -7.29
N ASP A 55 -0.75 -4.02 -5.98
CA ASP A 55 -1.98 -4.17 -5.22
C ASP A 55 -2.43 -2.87 -4.54
N LEU A 56 -1.78 -1.76 -4.86
CA LEU A 56 -2.06 -0.45 -4.30
C LEU A 56 -2.42 0.56 -5.39
N SER A 57 -3.38 1.43 -5.07
CA SER A 57 -3.74 2.59 -5.89
C SER A 57 -3.53 3.87 -5.12
N ILE A 58 -2.80 4.83 -5.70
CA ILE A 58 -2.55 6.14 -5.06
C ILE A 58 -3.83 6.98 -5.14
N ILE A 59 -4.34 7.37 -3.97
CA ILE A 59 -5.53 8.23 -3.83
C ILE A 59 -5.14 9.69 -3.73
N SER A 60 -4.03 9.97 -3.03
CA SER A 60 -3.46 11.31 -2.90
C SER A 60 -1.95 11.20 -2.93
N GLU A 61 -1.34 11.95 -3.84
CA GLU A 61 0.09 12.19 -3.89
C GLU A 61 0.45 13.28 -2.86
N LYS A 62 1.65 13.19 -2.30
CA LYS A 62 2.22 14.23 -1.43
C LYS A 62 2.57 15.51 -2.21
#